data_AF-A0AA36J8H5-F1
#
_entry.id   AF-A0AA36J8H5-F1
#
_cell.length_a   1.000
_cell.length_b   1.000
_cell.length_c   1.000
_cell.angle_alpha   90.00
_cell.angle_beta   90.00
_cell.angle_gamma   90.00
#
_symmetry.space_group_name_H-M   'P 1'
#
loop_
_entity.id
_entity.type
_entity.pdbx_description
1 polymer ?
#
loop_
_entity_poly.entity_id
_entity_poly.type
_entity_poly.pdbx_seq_one_letter_code
_entity_poly.pdbx_strand_id
1 'polypeptide(L)'
;MTTVGYGDFVPRTAGGYIIVSILTLVSALFVAMPVGIIGHEFTLCWQGRDQVLCITRARRALLKWGYTAQDVRALFEYVDADRDACLDMAEFLELFRQMRIGLSLETTLQLFCVFDDDQSGQIDYTEFMRHVFPQDTAEADMARRVRKIRKSSQKVTDALAALENSRGVGRSNGALSPASDGDS
;
A
#
# COMPACT_ATOMS: atom_id res chain seq x y z
N MET A 1 21.46 30.49 16.14
CA MET A 1 20.97 31.73 16.78
C MET A 1 19.56 31.48 17.29
N THR A 2 19.42 31.07 18.56
CA THR A 2 18.16 31.28 19.25
C THR A 2 18.15 32.75 19.61
N THR A 3 17.19 33.52 19.11
CA THR A 3 17.07 34.98 19.30
C THR A 3 16.65 35.33 20.73
N VAL A 4 17.19 34.64 21.73
CA VAL A 4 17.08 35.01 23.14
C VAL A 4 18.13 36.10 23.36
N GLY A 5 17.72 37.34 23.11
CA GLY A 5 18.59 38.50 23.16
C GLY A 5 18.98 38.85 24.60
N TYR A 6 20.27 38.91 24.87
CA TYR A 6 20.78 39.79 25.92
C TYR A 6 20.69 41.21 25.34
N GLY A 7 19.62 41.93 25.66
CA GLY A 7 19.25 43.25 25.12
C GLY A 7 20.18 44.40 25.49
N ASP A 8 21.40 44.08 25.93
CA ASP A 8 22.26 44.98 26.67
C ASP A 8 23.51 45.38 25.84
N PHE A 9 23.78 44.65 24.75
CA PHE A 9 24.95 44.87 23.89
C PHE A 9 24.55 45.51 22.56
N VAL A 10 24.85 46.80 22.40
CA VAL A 10 24.71 47.54 21.15
C VAL A 10 26.08 48.02 20.67
N PRO A 11 26.43 47.86 19.38
CA PRO A 11 27.69 48.33 18.85
C PRO A 11 27.74 49.87 18.90
N ARG A 12 28.82 50.42 19.46
CA ARG A 12 29.04 51.89 19.52
C ARG A 12 29.85 52.41 18.34
N THR A 13 30.53 51.53 17.59
CA THR A 13 31.41 51.89 16.46
C THR A 13 30.77 51.55 15.12
N ALA A 14 31.06 52.35 14.09
CA ALA A 14 30.55 52.11 12.73
C ALA A 14 30.92 50.70 12.19
N GLY A 15 32.13 50.22 12.47
CA GLY A 15 32.57 48.87 12.10
C GLY A 15 31.79 47.75 12.82
N GLY A 16 31.37 47.99 14.07
CA GLY A 16 30.56 47.02 14.83
C GLY A 16 29.19 46.79 14.20
N TYR A 17 28.55 47.84 13.66
CA TYR A 17 27.28 47.69 12.94
C TYR A 17 27.43 46.81 11.69
N ILE A 18 28.51 46.98 10.92
CA ILE A 18 28.77 46.18 9.72
C ILE A 18 28.94 44.69 10.09
N ILE A 19 29.73 44.39 11.12
CA ILE A 19 29.98 43.02 11.57
C ILE A 19 28.70 42.36 12.08
N VAL A 20 27.91 43.06 12.91
CA VAL A 20 26.63 42.55 13.43
C VAL A 20 25.66 42.29 12.28
N SER A 21 25.57 43.19 11.29
CA SER A 21 24.72 43.02 10.11
C SER A 21 25.06 41.73 9.36
N ILE A 22 26.35 41.49 9.09
CA ILE A 22 26.83 40.28 8.40
C ILE A 22 26.54 39.03 9.24
N LEU A 23 26.85 39.07 10.55
CA LEU A 23 26.64 37.95 11.46
C LEU A 23 25.17 37.55 11.56
N THR A 24 24.27 38.54 11.62
CA THR A 24 22.82 38.29 11.64
C THR A 24 22.32 37.65 10.35
N LEU A 25 22.82 38.10 9.19
CA LEU A 25 22.46 37.54 7.89
C LEU A 25 22.94 36.10 7.73
N VAL A 26 24.21 35.82 8.05
CA VAL A 26 24.78 34.47 8.00
C VAL A 26 24.07 33.52 8.96
N SER A 27 23.71 34.01 10.15
CA SER A 27 22.98 33.19 11.13
C SER A 27 21.56 32.85 10.69
N ALA A 28 20.87 33.78 10.03
CA ALA A 28 19.54 33.53 9.45
C ALA A 28 19.61 32.48 8.33
N LEU A 29 20.63 32.57 7.45
CA LEU A 29 20.84 31.61 6.37
C LEU A 29 21.18 30.21 6.88
N PHE A 30 21.96 30.12 7.97
CA PHE A 30 22.30 28.83 8.58
C PHE A 30 21.08 28.12 9.18
N VAL A 31 20.11 28.85 9.75
CA VAL A 31 18.85 28.27 10.24
C VAL A 31 17.91 27.90 9.09
N ALA A 32 17.96 28.64 7.97
CA ALA A 32 17.10 28.40 6.82
C ALA A 32 17.35 27.05 6.12
N MET A 33 18.61 26.59 6.04
CA MET A 33 18.94 25.34 5.32
C MET A 33 18.33 24.09 5.99
N PRO A 34 18.52 23.82 7.30
CA PRO A 34 17.91 22.67 7.96
C PRO A 34 16.38 22.75 7.99
N VAL A 35 15.81 23.94 8.22
CA VAL A 35 14.35 24.14 8.24
C VAL A 35 13.75 23.89 6.85
N GLY A 36 14.42 24.33 5.78
CA GLY A 36 14.01 24.06 4.40
C GLY A 36 14.06 22.57 4.05
N ILE A 37 15.13 21.87 4.43
CA ILE A 37 15.25 20.41 4.24
C ILE A 37 14.15 19.67 5.01
N ILE A 38 13.93 20.01 6.29
CA ILE A 38 12.86 19.40 7.10
C ILE A 38 11.48 19.69 6.50
N GLY A 39 11.25 20.91 6.00
CA GLY A 39 10.00 21.29 5.36
C GLY A 39 9.73 20.50 4.07
N HIS A 40 10.75 20.26 3.25
CA HIS A 40 10.65 19.42 2.06
C HIS A 40 10.28 17.98 2.43
N GLU A 41 11.02 17.35 3.34
CA GLU A 41 10.75 15.98 3.78
C GLU A 41 9.37 15.84 4.43
N PHE A 42 8.96 16.83 5.24
CA PHE A 42 7.62 16.87 5.80
C PHE A 42 6.55 16.95 4.69
N THR A 43 6.76 17.78 3.67
CA THR A 43 5.83 17.92 2.55
C THR A 43 5.71 16.61 1.77
N LEU A 44 6.83 15.93 1.52
CA LEU A 44 6.85 14.61 0.88
C LEU A 44 6.07 13.58 1.72
N CYS A 45 6.28 13.55 3.04
CA CYS A 45 5.55 12.65 3.92
C CYS A 45 4.06 13.02 4.06
N TRP A 46 3.72 14.31 3.95
CA TRP A 46 2.34 14.79 4.08
C TRP A 46 1.50 14.45 2.86
N GLN A 47 2.10 14.34 1.68
CA GLN A 47 1.40 14.04 0.42
C GLN A 47 0.65 12.69 0.44
N GLY A 48 1.04 11.73 1.29
CA GLY A 48 0.34 10.46 1.49
C GLY A 48 -0.65 10.44 2.68
N ARG A 49 -0.68 11.49 3.51
CA ARG A 49 -1.52 11.51 4.73
C ARG A 49 -3.01 11.71 4.42
N ASP A 50 -3.31 12.42 3.35
CA ASP A 50 -4.69 12.67 2.91
C ASP A 50 -5.41 11.35 2.56
N GLN A 51 -4.70 10.38 1.99
CA GLN A 51 -5.22 9.06 1.67
C GLN A 51 -5.68 8.28 2.91
N VAL A 52 -4.85 8.23 3.96
CA VAL A 52 -5.18 7.55 5.23
C VAL A 52 -6.35 8.24 5.95
N LEU A 53 -6.43 9.58 5.84
CA LEU A 53 -7.53 10.35 6.43
C LEU A 53 -8.84 10.12 5.67
N CYS A 54 -8.79 10.00 4.34
CA CYS A 54 -9.94 9.75 3.49
C CYS A 54 -10.64 8.44 3.87
N ILE A 55 -9.91 7.32 3.89
CA ILE A 55 -10.48 6.01 4.24
C ILE A 55 -11.03 5.98 5.68
N THR A 56 -10.34 6.64 6.61
CA THR A 56 -10.80 6.76 8.00
C THR A 56 -12.13 7.52 8.09
N ARG A 57 -12.30 8.58 7.29
CA ARG A 57 -13.56 9.34 7.22
C ARG A 57 -14.68 8.52 6.61
N ALA A 58 -14.44 7.83 5.49
CA ALA A 58 -15.43 6.98 4.85
C ALA A 58 -15.89 5.85 5.78
N ARG A 59 -14.95 5.15 6.42
CA ARG A 59 -15.27 4.10 7.39
C ARG A 59 -16.08 4.62 8.58
N ARG A 60 -15.68 5.76 9.16
CA ARG A 60 -16.45 6.38 10.25
C ARG A 60 -17.85 6.77 9.82
N ALA A 61 -18.01 7.28 8.61
CA ALA A 61 -19.33 7.63 8.11
C ALA A 61 -20.20 6.39 7.92
N LEU A 62 -19.68 5.34 7.26
CA LEU A 62 -20.41 4.09 7.06
C LEU A 62 -20.88 3.49 8.40
N LEU A 63 -19.99 3.47 9.40
CA LEU A 63 -20.34 3.01 10.75
C LEU A 63 -21.35 3.94 11.46
N LYS A 64 -21.23 5.26 11.30
CA LYS A 64 -22.17 6.24 11.87
C LYS A 64 -23.60 6.03 11.35
N TRP A 65 -23.73 5.66 10.08
CA TRP A 65 -25.02 5.39 9.46
C TRP A 65 -25.52 3.96 9.71
N GLY A 66 -24.73 3.11 10.40
CA GLY A 66 -25.13 1.75 10.75
C GLY A 66 -25.04 0.74 9.61
N TYR A 67 -24.30 1.06 8.53
CA TYR A 67 -24.14 0.13 7.42
C TYR A 67 -23.35 -1.10 7.83
N THR A 68 -23.95 -2.28 7.64
CA THR A 68 -23.28 -3.57 7.79
C THR A 68 -22.65 -4.02 6.46
N ALA A 69 -21.79 -5.04 6.51
CA ALA A 69 -21.22 -5.66 5.31
C ALA A 69 -22.29 -6.13 4.30
N GLN A 70 -23.47 -6.51 4.78
CA GLN A 70 -24.59 -6.95 3.94
C GLN A 70 -25.26 -5.77 3.24
N ASP A 71 -25.44 -4.64 3.92
CA ASP A 71 -26.02 -3.43 3.33
C ASP A 71 -25.11 -2.85 2.25
N VAL A 72 -23.81 -2.85 2.51
CA VAL A 72 -22.79 -2.45 1.54
C VAL A 72 -22.81 -3.34 0.31
N ARG A 73 -23.01 -4.65 0.47
CA ARG A 73 -23.18 -5.57 -0.67
C ARG A 73 -24.41 -5.23 -1.49
N ALA A 74 -25.55 -5.01 -0.84
CA ALA A 74 -26.79 -4.64 -1.55
C ALA A 74 -26.64 -3.31 -2.30
N LEU A 75 -25.92 -2.35 -1.71
CA LEU A 75 -25.60 -1.07 -2.36
C LEU A 75 -24.65 -1.25 -3.55
N PHE A 76 -23.66 -2.12 -3.42
CA PHE A 76 -22.74 -2.45 -4.52
C PHE A 76 -23.53 -3.04 -5.69
N GLU A 77 -24.35 -4.07 -5.45
CA GLU A 77 -25.20 -4.71 -6.47
C GLU A 77 -26.27 -3.77 -7.07
N TYR A 78 -26.66 -2.72 -6.32
CA TYR A 78 -27.62 -1.73 -6.80
C TYR A 78 -27.00 -0.72 -7.77
N VAL A 79 -25.72 -0.36 -7.55
CA VAL A 79 -25.03 0.67 -8.32
C VAL A 79 -24.26 0.08 -9.50
N ASP A 80 -23.75 -1.14 -9.34
CA ASP A 80 -23.13 -1.96 -10.38
C ASP A 80 -24.14 -2.24 -11.52
N ALA A 81 -24.13 -1.36 -12.51
CA ALA A 81 -25.15 -1.30 -13.55
C ALA A 81 -24.87 -2.33 -14.66
N ASP A 82 -23.59 -2.59 -14.92
CA ASP A 82 -23.12 -3.55 -15.91
C ASP A 82 -22.93 -4.97 -15.33
N ARG A 83 -22.99 -5.12 -14.01
CA ARG A 83 -22.86 -6.38 -13.25
C ARG A 83 -21.51 -7.05 -13.48
N ASP A 84 -20.46 -6.26 -13.64
CA ASP A 84 -19.10 -6.76 -13.77
C ASP A 84 -18.48 -7.13 -12.41
N ALA A 85 -19.20 -6.85 -11.30
CA ALA A 85 -18.78 -7.05 -9.91
C ALA A 85 -17.60 -6.16 -9.48
N CYS A 86 -17.33 -5.14 -10.27
CA CYS A 86 -16.43 -4.03 -10.02
C CYS A 86 -17.25 -2.73 -9.92
N LEU A 87 -16.62 -1.65 -9.47
CA LEU A 87 -17.20 -0.31 -9.58
C LEU A 87 -16.22 0.58 -10.32
N ASP A 88 -16.67 1.16 -11.43
CA ASP A 88 -15.92 2.20 -12.09
C ASP A 88 -16.01 3.53 -11.30
N MET A 89 -15.28 4.55 -11.76
CA MET A 89 -15.26 5.86 -11.09
C MET A 89 -16.64 6.54 -11.03
N ALA A 90 -17.48 6.36 -12.07
CA ALA A 90 -18.80 6.99 -12.14
C ALA A 90 -19.79 6.29 -11.21
N GLU A 91 -19.78 4.96 -11.19
CA GLU A 91 -20.55 4.11 -10.30
C GLU A 91 -20.14 4.35 -8.85
N PHE A 92 -18.85 4.40 -8.55
CA PHE A 92 -18.35 4.71 -7.21
C PHE A 92 -18.82 6.09 -6.73
N LEU A 93 -18.83 7.09 -7.60
CA LEU A 93 -19.33 8.43 -7.26
C LEU A 93 -20.83 8.40 -6.94
N GLU A 94 -21.62 7.66 -7.72
CA GLU A 94 -23.05 7.51 -7.49
C GLU A 94 -23.33 6.75 -6.20
N LEU A 95 -22.55 5.70 -5.88
CA LEU A 95 -22.61 4.99 -4.61
C LEU A 95 -22.48 5.95 -3.42
N PHE A 96 -21.44 6.80 -3.41
CA PHE A 96 -21.22 7.77 -2.33
C PHE A 96 -22.27 8.88 -2.29
N ARG A 97 -22.83 9.26 -3.44
CA ARG A 97 -23.96 10.20 -3.54
C ARG A 97 -25.22 9.59 -2.90
N GLN A 98 -25.49 8.32 -3.19
CA GLN A 98 -26.66 7.59 -2.70
C GLN A 98 -26.56 7.31 -1.19
N MET A 99 -25.36 7.02 -0.69
CA MET A 99 -25.10 6.85 0.75
C MET A 99 -25.18 8.16 1.55
N ARG A 100 -25.35 9.32 0.90
CA ARG A 100 -25.48 10.66 1.51
C ARG A 100 -24.39 10.98 2.55
N ILE A 101 -23.17 10.49 2.30
CA ILE A 101 -22.05 10.61 3.25
C ILE A 101 -21.55 12.06 3.37
N GLY A 102 -21.86 12.91 2.37
CA GLY A 102 -21.49 14.33 2.39
C GLY A 102 -20.01 14.58 2.14
N LEU A 103 -19.33 13.67 1.42
CA LEU A 103 -17.95 13.88 0.98
C LEU A 103 -17.91 14.80 -0.23
N SER A 104 -16.86 15.60 -0.33
CA SER A 104 -16.58 16.39 -1.53
C SER A 104 -16.15 15.49 -2.68
N LEU A 105 -16.33 15.95 -3.91
CA LEU A 105 -15.90 15.23 -5.12
C LEU A 105 -14.42 14.85 -5.05
N GLU A 106 -13.57 15.80 -4.66
CA GLU A 106 -12.12 15.61 -4.54
C GLU A 106 -11.78 14.50 -3.55
N THR A 107 -12.49 14.46 -2.41
CA THR A 107 -12.32 13.39 -1.40
C THR A 107 -12.75 12.03 -1.94
N THR A 108 -13.84 11.97 -2.71
CA THR A 108 -14.31 10.72 -3.33
C THR A 108 -13.32 10.20 -4.37
N LEU A 109 -12.75 11.09 -5.20
CA LEU A 109 -11.71 10.72 -6.17
C LEU A 109 -10.45 10.19 -5.47
N GLN A 110 -10.01 10.86 -4.39
CA GLN A 110 -8.90 10.37 -3.58
C GLN A 110 -9.21 9.02 -2.94
N LEU A 111 -10.45 8.81 -2.48
CA LEU A 111 -10.88 7.52 -1.95
C LEU A 111 -10.80 6.43 -3.01
N PHE A 112 -11.20 6.72 -4.25
CA PHE A 112 -11.14 5.75 -5.33
C PHE A 112 -9.71 5.25 -5.55
N CYS A 113 -8.74 6.17 -5.63
CA CYS A 113 -7.33 5.81 -5.78
C CYS A 113 -6.74 5.06 -4.58
N VAL A 114 -7.36 5.14 -3.41
CA VAL A 114 -6.93 4.40 -2.21
C VAL A 114 -7.52 3.00 -2.19
N PHE A 115 -8.70 2.82 -2.79
CA PHE A 115 -9.41 1.55 -2.82
C PHE A 115 -8.91 0.64 -3.95
N ASP A 116 -8.56 1.23 -5.09
CA ASP A 116 -7.96 0.57 -6.26
C ASP A 116 -6.48 0.20 -5.96
N ASP A 117 -6.28 -0.92 -5.26
CA ASP A 117 -4.95 -1.41 -4.84
C ASP A 117 -4.10 -1.80 -6.05
N ASP A 118 -4.74 -2.30 -7.12
CA ASP A 118 -4.08 -2.83 -8.32
C ASP A 118 -3.99 -1.85 -9.49
N GLN A 119 -4.55 -0.64 -9.32
CA GLN A 119 -4.59 0.44 -10.32
C GLN A 119 -5.26 0.01 -11.62
N SER A 120 -6.23 -0.89 -11.53
CA SER A 120 -7.03 -1.35 -12.67
C SER A 120 -7.94 -0.25 -13.21
N GLY A 121 -8.21 0.80 -12.43
CA GLY A 121 -9.17 1.85 -12.76
C GLY A 121 -10.62 1.45 -12.45
N GLN A 122 -10.81 0.33 -11.76
CA GLN A 122 -12.07 -0.15 -11.21
C GLN A 122 -11.81 -0.61 -9.77
N ILE A 123 -12.86 -0.70 -8.94
CA ILE A 123 -12.74 -1.20 -7.57
C ILE A 123 -13.48 -2.52 -7.46
N ASP A 124 -12.74 -3.59 -7.19
CA ASP A 124 -13.33 -4.89 -6.92
C ASP A 124 -14.10 -4.88 -5.60
N TYR A 125 -15.18 -5.67 -5.52
CA TYR A 125 -15.89 -5.88 -4.24
C TYR A 125 -14.93 -6.33 -3.12
N THR A 126 -13.93 -7.14 -3.46
CA THR A 126 -12.93 -7.64 -2.50
C THR A 126 -12.04 -6.52 -1.96
N GLU A 127 -11.64 -5.58 -2.81
CA GLU A 127 -10.81 -4.43 -2.44
C GLU A 127 -11.62 -3.46 -1.58
N PHE A 128 -12.85 -3.18 -1.98
CA PHE A 128 -13.77 -2.35 -1.19
C PHE A 128 -13.97 -2.90 0.22
N MET A 129 -14.26 -4.20 0.33
CA MET A 129 -14.46 -4.86 1.63
C MET A 129 -13.19 -4.86 2.49
N ARG A 130 -12.01 -5.05 1.88
CA ARG A 130 -10.73 -5.02 2.61
C ARG A 130 -10.48 -3.65 3.24
N HIS A 131 -10.81 -2.59 2.52
CA HIS A 131 -10.59 -1.21 2.95
C HIS A 131 -11.65 -0.72 3.96
N VAL A 132 -12.91 -1.12 3.81
CA VAL A 132 -14.00 -0.71 4.72
C VAL A 132 -14.09 -1.58 5.97
N PHE A 133 -13.96 -2.90 5.82
CA PHE A 133 -14.11 -3.90 6.88
C PHE A 133 -12.88 -4.83 6.98
N PRO A 134 -11.69 -4.28 7.31
CA PRO A 134 -10.46 -5.08 7.35
C PRO A 134 -10.49 -6.23 8.37
N GLN A 135 -11.36 -6.17 9.39
CA GLN A 135 -11.50 -7.25 10.38
C GLN A 135 -12.18 -8.50 9.81
N ASP A 136 -13.16 -8.34 8.93
CA ASP A 136 -13.89 -9.46 8.33
C ASP A 136 -13.09 -10.12 7.20
N THR A 137 -12.19 -9.37 6.55
CA THR A 137 -11.38 -9.88 5.43
C THR A 137 -10.02 -10.45 5.85
N ALA A 138 -9.49 -10.08 7.03
CA ALA A 138 -8.17 -10.52 7.50
C ALA A 138 -8.07 -12.05 7.64
N GLU A 139 -9.11 -12.70 8.15
CA GLU A 139 -9.14 -14.16 8.27
C GLU A 139 -9.19 -14.85 6.91
N ALA A 140 -9.97 -14.30 5.97
CA ALA A 140 -10.10 -14.82 4.61
C ALA A 140 -8.80 -14.67 3.80
N ASP A 141 -8.11 -13.53 3.94
CA ASP A 141 -6.84 -13.26 3.28
C ASP A 141 -5.70 -14.14 3.84
N MET A 142 -5.66 -14.34 5.16
CA MET A 142 -4.72 -15.26 5.80
C MET A 142 -4.92 -16.70 5.30
N ALA A 143 -6.16 -17.16 5.25
CA ALA A 143 -6.50 -18.48 4.72
C ALA A 143 -6.08 -18.64 3.25
N ARG A 144 -6.30 -17.62 2.40
CA ARG A 144 -5.86 -17.62 1.00
C ARG A 144 -4.34 -17.68 0.85
N ARG A 145 -3.59 -16.88 1.63
CA ARG A 145 -2.12 -16.85 1.62
C ARG A 145 -1.53 -18.20 2.02
N VAL A 146 -2.02 -18.80 3.10
CA VAL A 146 -1.61 -20.14 3.55
C VAL A 146 -1.86 -21.19 2.47
N ARG A 147 -3.03 -21.14 1.80
CA ARG A 147 -3.37 -22.06 0.71
C ARG A 147 -2.43 -21.93 -0.49
N LYS A 148 -2.04 -20.70 -0.86
CA LYS A 148 -1.12 -20.42 -1.97
C LYS A 148 0.29 -20.95 -1.65
N ILE A 149 0.78 -20.69 -0.44
CA ILE A 149 2.07 -21.20 0.06
C ILE A 149 2.09 -22.74 0.09
N ARG A 150 1.01 -23.37 0.54
CA ARG A 150 0.90 -24.84 0.54
C ARG A 150 0.93 -25.42 -0.87
N LYS A 151 0.22 -24.81 -1.82
CA LYS A 151 0.24 -25.25 -3.23
C LYS A 151 1.62 -25.09 -3.88
N SER A 152 2.35 -24.01 -3.59
CA SER A 152 3.70 -23.83 -4.12
C SER A 152 4.69 -24.81 -3.51
N SER A 153 4.59 -25.08 -2.19
CA SER A 153 5.42 -26.08 -1.52
C SER A 153 5.17 -27.50 -2.06
N GLN A 154 3.91 -27.86 -2.30
CA GLN A 154 3.53 -29.15 -2.88
C GLN A 154 4.13 -29.36 -4.29
N LYS A 155 4.08 -28.34 -5.14
CA LYS A 155 4.69 -28.41 -6.49
C LYS A 155 6.20 -28.68 -6.43
N VAL A 156 6.91 -28.09 -5.44
CA VAL A 156 8.35 -28.30 -5.25
C VAL A 156 8.63 -29.72 -4.75
N THR A 157 7.85 -30.23 -3.79
CA THR A 157 8.02 -31.60 -3.30
C THR A 157 7.74 -32.64 -4.38
N ASP A 158 6.70 -32.42 -5.19
CA ASP A 158 6.33 -33.33 -6.27
C ASP A 158 7.40 -33.33 -7.38
N ALA A 159 7.99 -32.18 -7.70
CA ALA A 159 9.08 -32.06 -8.66
C ALA A 159 10.37 -32.73 -8.17
N LEU A 160 10.71 -32.60 -6.88
CA LEU A 160 11.87 -33.27 -6.28
C LEU A 160 11.72 -34.79 -6.28
N ALA A 161 10.53 -35.31 -5.94
CA ALA A 161 10.24 -36.74 -5.98
C ALA A 161 10.34 -37.31 -7.41
N ALA A 162 9.89 -36.55 -8.42
CA ALA A 162 10.02 -36.93 -9.82
C ALA A 162 11.49 -37.04 -10.27
N LEU A 163 12.35 -36.10 -9.86
CA LEU A 163 13.79 -36.13 -10.16
C LEU A 163 14.52 -37.30 -9.47
N GLU A 164 14.13 -37.65 -8.24
CA GLU A 164 14.70 -38.79 -7.51
C GLU A 164 14.35 -40.13 -8.17
N ASN A 165 13.09 -40.29 -8.61
CA ASN A 165 12.66 -41.47 -9.35
C ASN A 165 13.41 -41.63 -10.69
N SER A 166 13.67 -40.53 -11.41
CA SER A 166 14.48 -40.55 -12.63
C SER A 166 15.95 -40.91 -12.38
N ARG A 167 16.50 -40.62 -11.19
CA ARG A 167 17.88 -41.00 -10.82
C ARG A 167 18.01 -42.47 -10.40
N GLY A 168 16.96 -43.09 -9.89
CA GLY A 168 16.94 -44.51 -9.49
C GLY A 168 16.95 -45.50 -10.65
N VAL A 169 16.36 -45.14 -11.80
CA VAL A 169 16.19 -46.04 -12.96
C VAL A 169 17.49 -46.25 -13.76
N GLY A 170 18.51 -45.39 -13.59
CA GLY A 170 19.77 -45.48 -14.33
C GLY A 170 20.80 -46.49 -13.80
N ARG A 171 20.51 -47.23 -12.72
CA ARG A 171 21.52 -48.02 -11.98
C ARG A 171 21.33 -49.54 -12.00
N SER A 172 20.30 -50.08 -12.65
CA SER A 172 19.97 -51.51 -12.59
C SER A 172 20.34 -52.37 -13.81
N ASN A 173 20.88 -51.83 -14.92
CA ASN A 173 21.19 -52.61 -16.12
C ASN A 173 22.71 -52.75 -16.39
N GLY A 174 23.44 -53.26 -15.41
CA GLY A 174 24.90 -53.48 -15.50
C GLY A 174 25.35 -54.82 -14.93
N ALA A 175 24.66 -55.92 -15.27
CA ALA A 175 25.16 -57.28 -15.02
C ALA A 175 25.41 -57.96 -16.38
N LEU A 176 26.63 -57.77 -16.88
CA LEU A 176 27.15 -58.37 -18.11
C LEU A 176 27.50 -59.85 -17.84
N SER A 177 26.75 -60.78 -18.44
CA SER A 177 27.07 -62.22 -18.42
C SER A 177 27.96 -62.56 -19.63
N PRO A 178 29.00 -63.42 -19.48
CA PRO A 178 29.98 -63.65 -20.54
C PRO A 178 29.52 -64.68 -21.57
N ALA A 179 30.08 -64.53 -22.77
CA ALA A 179 29.81 -65.29 -23.99
C ALA A 179 30.10 -66.80 -23.87
N SER A 180 29.26 -67.60 -24.52
CA SER A 180 29.54 -68.99 -24.87
C SER A 180 28.79 -69.34 -26.16
N ASP A 181 29.40 -69.05 -27.30
CA ASP A 181 29.02 -69.62 -28.60
C ASP A 181 30.04 -70.73 -28.92
N GLY A 182 29.61 -71.99 -28.75
CA GLY A 182 30.14 -73.17 -29.43
C GLY A 182 29.07 -73.62 -30.42
N ASP A 183 29.36 -73.63 -31.72
CA ASP A 183 30.07 -74.67 -32.48
C ASP A 183 29.06 -75.64 -33.14
N SER A 184 29.27 -75.88 -34.43
CA SER A 184 28.54 -76.79 -35.31
C SER A 184 29.55 -77.63 -36.06
#